data_AF-A0A7V5YGK9-F1
#
_entry.id   AF-A0A7V5YGK9-F1
#
_cell.length_a   1.000
_cell.length_b   1.000
_cell.length_c   1.000
_cell.angle_alpha   90.00
_cell.angle_beta   90.00
_cell.angle_gamma   90.00
#
_symmetry.space_group_name_H-M   'P 1'
#
loop_
_entity.id
_entity.type
_entity.pdbx_description
1 polymer ?
#
loop_
_entity_poly.entity_id
_entity_poly.type
_entity_poly.pdbx_seq_one_letter_code
_entity_poly.pdbx_strand_id
1 'polypeptide(L)'
;MARHVDVPEETMQRMLAYLRELDCMWNEGKEKFSSQSLAKALHMNPALVRKDFSYFGEFGTRGVGYDTKRLIQELRTILNLDRTWRLALIGVGNIGSALLRNPELKRQGFDIVLAFDKDPRRIGKKIGSLTVEDVASINKRILGEKVQLAIIATPVECAQETADKLLQVGIKGLLCFAPCHLHVPDDVRIVPIDIPMALGKLVYRL
;
A
#
# COMPACT_ATOMS: atom_id res chain seq x y z
N MET A 1 -22.31 -11.07 5.00
CA MET A 1 -21.56 -9.82 4.80
C MET A 1 -20.90 -9.48 6.12
N ALA A 2 -19.58 -9.63 6.24
CA ALA A 2 -18.89 -9.27 7.47
C ALA A 2 -19.04 -7.76 7.67
N ARG A 3 -19.62 -7.35 8.80
CA ARG A 3 -19.63 -5.96 9.24
C ARG A 3 -18.18 -5.48 9.23
N HIS A 4 -17.90 -4.27 8.76
CA HIS A 4 -16.67 -3.55 9.12
C HIS A 4 -16.72 -3.37 10.64
N VAL A 5 -16.28 -4.40 11.37
CA VAL A 5 -15.99 -4.33 12.81
C VAL A 5 -14.93 -3.24 12.96
N ASP A 6 -15.00 -2.45 14.02
CA ASP A 6 -13.99 -1.48 14.43
C ASP A 6 -12.66 -2.19 14.72
N VAL A 7 -11.97 -2.60 13.66
CA VAL A 7 -10.67 -3.25 13.74
C VAL A 7 -9.67 -2.15 14.05
N PRO A 8 -8.88 -2.27 15.14
CA PRO A 8 -7.86 -1.29 15.44
C PRO A 8 -6.88 -1.15 14.26
N GLU A 9 -6.47 0.09 13.94
CA GLU A 9 -5.50 0.39 12.88
C GLU A 9 -4.23 -0.47 12.97
N GLU A 10 -3.75 -0.69 14.20
CA GLU A 10 -2.59 -1.52 14.51
C GLU A 10 -2.80 -2.99 14.11
N THR A 11 -4.04 -3.48 14.24
CA THR A 11 -4.42 -4.83 13.80
C THR A 11 -4.41 -4.91 12.28
N MET A 12 -4.91 -3.88 11.58
CA MET A 12 -4.84 -3.81 10.12
C MET A 12 -3.38 -3.81 9.63
N GLN A 13 -2.49 -3.04 10.25
CA GLN A 13 -1.06 -3.05 9.93
C GLN A 13 -0.43 -4.44 10.14
N ARG A 14 -0.79 -5.14 11.23
CA ARG A 14 -0.35 -6.52 11.45
C ARG A 14 -0.95 -7.49 10.43
N MET A 15 -2.20 -7.31 9.99
CA MET A 15 -2.80 -8.11 8.92
C MET A 15 -2.00 -8.01 7.61
N LEU A 16 -1.57 -6.81 7.23
CA LEU A 16 -0.71 -6.63 6.05
C LEU A 16 0.63 -7.38 6.21
N ALA A 17 1.22 -7.35 7.41
CA ALA A 17 2.43 -8.12 7.71
C ALA A 17 2.19 -9.63 7.68
N TYR A 18 1.05 -10.10 8.19
CA TYR A 18 0.64 -11.50 8.11
C TYR A 18 0.49 -11.94 6.66
N LEU A 19 -0.22 -11.18 5.84
CA LEU A 19 -0.42 -11.51 4.44
C LEU A 19 0.90 -11.68 3.69
N ARG A 20 1.87 -10.77 3.91
CA ARG A 20 3.21 -10.88 3.31
C ARG A 20 3.95 -12.15 3.74
N GLU A 21 3.94 -12.47 5.03
CA GLU A 21 4.59 -13.66 5.54
C GLU A 21 3.90 -14.95 5.07
N LEU A 22 2.57 -14.94 4.98
CA LEU A 22 1.80 -16.06 4.45
C LEU A 22 2.08 -16.29 2.96
N ASP A 23 2.20 -15.23 2.16
CA ASP A 23 2.62 -15.33 0.76
C ASP A 23 4.02 -15.98 0.65
N CYS A 24 4.97 -15.63 1.54
CA CYS A 24 6.27 -16.30 1.62
C CYS A 24 6.12 -17.80 1.96
N MET A 25 5.39 -18.12 3.03
CA MET A 25 5.15 -19.51 3.45
C MET A 25 4.47 -20.34 2.34
N TRP A 26 3.53 -19.76 1.61
CA TRP A 26 2.86 -20.41 0.49
C TRP A 26 3.83 -20.71 -0.66
N ASN A 27 4.70 -19.74 -1.00
CA ASN A 27 5.73 -19.93 -2.02
C ASN A 27 6.79 -20.97 -1.62
N GLU A 28 6.99 -21.20 -0.32
CA GLU A 28 7.81 -22.29 0.22
C GLU A 28 7.09 -23.65 0.26
N GLY A 29 5.83 -23.72 -0.19
CA GLY A 29 5.04 -24.95 -0.21
C GLY A 29 4.39 -25.32 1.14
N LYS A 30 4.32 -24.40 2.10
CA LYS A 30 3.66 -24.66 3.40
C LYS A 30 2.14 -24.51 3.26
N GLU A 31 1.46 -25.63 3.12
CA GLU A 31 -0.01 -25.67 3.02
C GLU A 31 -0.74 -25.32 4.32
N LYS A 32 -0.11 -25.63 5.46
CA LYS A 32 -0.65 -25.34 6.80
C LYS A 32 0.41 -24.71 7.70
N PHE A 33 -0.04 -23.88 8.63
CA PHE A 33 0.83 -23.24 9.61
C PHE A 33 0.15 -23.12 10.99
N SER A 34 0.94 -22.84 12.03
CA SER A 34 0.41 -22.59 13.38
C SER A 34 0.56 -21.13 13.77
N SER A 35 -0.24 -20.65 14.73
CA SER A 35 -0.06 -19.30 15.28
C SER A 35 1.35 -19.10 15.83
N GLN A 36 1.99 -20.15 16.35
CA GLN A 36 3.37 -20.09 16.83
C GLN A 36 4.37 -19.89 15.70
N SER A 37 4.21 -20.59 14.57
CA SER A 37 5.15 -20.45 13.45
C SER A 37 5.07 -19.06 12.81
N LEU A 38 3.87 -18.53 12.62
CA LEU A 38 3.67 -17.17 12.10
C LEU A 38 4.20 -16.11 13.07
N ALA A 39 3.88 -16.23 14.35
CA ALA A 39 4.34 -15.29 15.37
C ALA A 39 5.87 -15.30 15.52
N LYS A 40 6.51 -16.47 15.40
CA LYS A 40 7.97 -16.60 15.41
C LYS A 40 8.60 -15.87 14.23
N ALA A 41 8.06 -16.05 13.01
CA ALA A 41 8.56 -15.38 11.81
C ALA A 41 8.45 -13.85 11.89
N LEU A 42 7.42 -13.35 12.58
CA LEU A 42 7.16 -11.92 12.73
C LEU A 42 7.61 -11.34 14.09
N HIS A 43 8.37 -12.11 14.88
CA HIS A 43 8.89 -11.70 16.19
C HIS A 43 7.81 -11.14 17.14
N MET A 44 6.66 -11.81 17.24
CA MET A 44 5.53 -11.36 18.06
C MET A 44 4.93 -12.48 18.91
N ASN A 45 3.92 -12.14 19.72
CA ASN A 45 3.25 -13.08 20.60
C ASN A 45 2.19 -13.92 19.85
N PRO A 46 2.21 -15.27 19.90
CA PRO A 46 1.20 -16.12 19.29
C PRO A 46 -0.24 -15.86 19.78
N ALA A 47 -0.41 -15.38 21.02
CA ALA A 47 -1.71 -14.97 21.54
C ALA A 47 -2.28 -13.76 20.79
N LEU A 48 -1.40 -12.83 20.36
CA LEU A 48 -1.81 -11.66 19.58
C LEU A 48 -2.29 -12.07 18.19
N VAL A 49 -1.58 -12.97 17.50
CA VAL A 49 -2.02 -13.54 16.20
C VAL A 49 -3.43 -14.14 16.31
N ARG A 50 -3.67 -14.95 17.34
CA ARG A 50 -4.99 -15.57 17.57
C ARG A 50 -6.08 -14.54 17.85
N LYS A 51 -5.77 -13.52 18.66
CA LYS A 51 -6.69 -12.41 18.96
C LYS A 51 -7.03 -11.64 17.68
N ASP A 52 -6.01 -11.31 16.89
CA ASP A 52 -6.17 -10.55 15.66
C ASP A 52 -7.01 -11.30 14.62
N PHE A 53 -6.76 -12.60 14.44
CA PHE A 53 -7.58 -13.45 13.58
C PHE A 53 -9.01 -13.60 14.11
N SER A 54 -9.24 -13.62 15.42
CA SER A 54 -10.60 -13.76 15.96
C SER A 54 -11.55 -12.60 15.60
N TYR A 55 -11.04 -11.43 15.22
CA TYR A 55 -11.89 -10.31 14.78
C TYR A 55 -12.64 -10.58 13.47
N PHE A 56 -12.15 -11.51 12.63
CA PHE A 56 -12.68 -11.70 11.28
C PHE A 56 -13.29 -13.08 11.03
N GLY A 57 -13.23 -13.97 12.03
CA GLY A 57 -13.84 -15.29 11.97
C GLY A 57 -12.98 -16.38 12.60
N GLU A 58 -13.45 -17.61 12.48
CA GLU A 58 -12.74 -18.80 12.92
C GLU A 58 -11.90 -19.38 11.77
N PHE A 59 -10.63 -19.00 11.73
CA PHE A 59 -9.70 -19.36 10.66
C PHE A 59 -8.91 -20.66 10.89
N GLY A 60 -9.02 -21.25 12.08
CA GLY A 60 -8.19 -22.38 12.47
C GLY A 60 -8.96 -23.43 13.24
N THR A 61 -8.51 -24.68 13.13
CA THR A 61 -9.00 -25.78 13.98
C THR A 61 -7.96 -26.06 15.07
N ARG A 62 -8.40 -26.13 16.33
CA ARG A 62 -7.51 -26.48 17.45
C ARG A 62 -6.80 -27.80 17.14
N GLY A 63 -5.46 -27.81 17.25
CA GLY A 63 -4.63 -28.98 16.98
C GLY A 63 -4.27 -29.25 15.51
N VAL A 64 -4.89 -28.55 14.54
CA VAL A 64 -4.64 -28.73 13.09
C VAL A 64 -3.88 -27.53 12.50
N GLY A 65 -4.13 -26.32 13.03
CA GLY A 65 -3.56 -25.09 12.50
C GLY A 65 -4.47 -24.38 11.50
N TYR A 66 -3.87 -23.54 10.68
CA TYR A 66 -4.51 -22.69 9.68
C TYR A 66 -4.14 -23.18 8.29
N ASP A 67 -5.09 -23.15 7.37
CA ASP A 67 -4.83 -23.38 5.94
C ASP A 67 -4.25 -22.10 5.34
N THR A 68 -3.02 -22.18 4.81
CA THR A 68 -2.27 -21.02 4.34
C THR A 68 -2.98 -20.34 3.17
N LYS A 69 -3.41 -21.11 2.17
CA LYS A 69 -4.01 -20.58 0.94
C LYS A 69 -5.37 -19.95 1.22
N ARG A 70 -6.21 -20.63 2.00
CA ARG A 70 -7.51 -20.13 2.40
C ARG A 70 -7.38 -18.82 3.18
N LEU A 71 -6.46 -18.75 4.14
CA LEU A 71 -6.28 -17.54 4.94
C LEU A 71 -5.74 -16.37 4.10
N ILE A 72 -4.83 -16.62 3.15
CA ILE A 72 -4.39 -15.58 2.20
C ILE A 72 -5.58 -14.99 1.45
N GLN A 73 -6.47 -15.84 0.94
CA GLN A 73 -7.66 -15.39 0.20
C GLN A 73 -8.61 -14.58 1.10
N GLU A 74 -8.91 -15.07 2.30
CA GLU A 74 -9.79 -14.39 3.24
C GLU A 74 -9.19 -13.04 3.68
N LEU A 75 -7.90 -12.97 4.01
CA LEU A 75 -7.23 -11.72 4.37
C LEU A 75 -7.20 -10.73 3.21
N ARG A 76 -6.97 -11.19 1.97
CA ARG A 76 -7.05 -10.31 0.78
C ARG A 76 -8.44 -9.71 0.63
N THR A 77 -9.51 -10.48 0.80
CA THR A 77 -10.88 -9.94 0.74
C THR A 77 -11.17 -8.97 1.89
N ILE A 78 -10.77 -9.30 3.12
CA ILE A 78 -10.93 -8.42 4.29
C ILE A 78 -10.22 -7.07 4.10
N LEU A 79 -9.00 -7.11 3.56
CA LEU A 79 -8.16 -5.93 3.32
C LEU A 79 -8.49 -5.23 1.98
N ASN A 80 -9.47 -5.74 1.22
CA ASN A 80 -9.85 -5.23 -0.10
C ASN A 80 -8.66 -5.25 -1.10
N LEU A 81 -7.78 -6.25 -0.97
CA LEU A 81 -6.63 -6.56 -1.83
C LEU A 81 -6.89 -7.76 -2.76
N ASP A 82 -8.15 -8.18 -2.87
CA ASP A 82 -8.66 -9.16 -3.83
C ASP A 82 -9.02 -8.54 -5.19
N ARG A 83 -8.81 -7.23 -5.33
CA ARG A 83 -8.99 -6.47 -6.58
C ARG A 83 -7.75 -5.65 -6.91
N THR A 84 -7.65 -5.24 -8.16
CA THR A 84 -6.61 -4.30 -8.60
C THR A 84 -7.03 -2.86 -8.32
N TRP A 85 -6.19 -2.15 -7.57
CA TRP A 85 -6.26 -0.72 -7.38
C TRP A 85 -5.41 -0.01 -8.43
N ARG A 86 -6.02 0.94 -9.14
CA ARG A 86 -5.35 1.76 -10.14
C ARG A 86 -4.79 3.01 -9.47
N LEU A 87 -3.53 3.34 -9.74
CA LEU A 87 -2.83 4.47 -9.13
C LEU A 87 -2.30 5.45 -10.19
N ALA A 88 -2.24 6.72 -9.79
CA ALA A 88 -1.46 7.75 -10.47
C ALA A 88 -0.17 8.03 -9.70
N LEU A 89 0.96 8.13 -10.40
CA LEU A 89 2.23 8.57 -9.85
C LEU A 89 2.54 9.99 -10.30
N ILE A 90 2.86 10.89 -9.37
CA ILE A 90 3.22 12.27 -9.66
C ILE A 90 4.66 12.51 -9.21
N GLY A 91 5.51 12.93 -10.15
CA GLY A 91 6.95 13.05 -9.97
C GLY A 91 7.68 11.79 -10.41
N VAL A 92 8.25 11.83 -11.62
CA VAL A 92 9.02 10.74 -12.23
C VAL A 92 10.52 11.02 -12.10
N GLY A 93 10.92 11.42 -10.89
CA GLY A 93 12.31 11.51 -10.47
C GLY A 93 12.92 10.12 -10.20
N ASN A 94 13.93 10.06 -9.33
CA ASN A 94 14.58 8.80 -8.98
C ASN A 94 13.61 7.81 -8.30
N ILE A 95 12.91 8.27 -7.25
CA ILE A 95 11.95 7.45 -6.50
C ILE A 95 10.78 7.04 -7.40
N GLY A 96 10.16 8.00 -8.10
CA GLY A 96 9.05 7.70 -9.01
C GLY A 96 9.44 6.70 -10.11
N SER A 97 10.59 6.87 -10.74
CA SER A 97 11.09 5.93 -11.75
C SER A 97 11.35 4.53 -11.17
N ALA A 98 11.84 4.43 -9.93
CA ALA A 98 12.03 3.16 -9.25
C ALA A 98 10.69 2.46 -8.96
N LEU A 99 9.68 3.20 -8.52
CA LEU A 99 8.33 2.67 -8.30
C LEU A 99 7.68 2.15 -9.59
N LEU A 100 7.81 2.89 -10.70
CA LEU A 100 7.30 2.45 -12.01
C LEU A 100 7.93 1.15 -12.51
N ARG A 101 9.16 0.86 -12.09
CA ARG A 101 9.90 -0.35 -12.46
C ARG A 101 9.69 -1.50 -11.49
N ASN A 102 8.91 -1.31 -10.43
CA ASN A 102 8.72 -2.34 -9.41
C ASN A 102 7.54 -3.27 -9.74
N PRO A 103 7.79 -4.50 -10.24
CA PRO A 103 6.71 -5.43 -10.56
C PRO A 103 5.96 -5.94 -9.33
N GLU A 104 6.54 -5.81 -8.13
CA GLU A 104 5.91 -6.26 -6.88
C GLU A 104 4.66 -5.45 -6.56
N LEU A 105 4.62 -4.15 -6.85
CA LEU A 105 3.43 -3.33 -6.64
C LEU A 105 2.22 -3.91 -7.37
N LYS A 106 2.41 -4.25 -8.65
CA LYS A 106 1.36 -4.83 -9.47
C LYS A 106 0.94 -6.22 -8.96
N ARG A 107 1.89 -7.06 -8.53
CA ARG A 107 1.59 -8.37 -7.91
C ARG A 107 0.77 -8.24 -6.62
N GLN A 108 0.99 -7.17 -5.87
CA GLN A 108 0.24 -6.85 -4.64
C GLN A 108 -1.11 -6.17 -4.92
N GLY A 109 -1.53 -6.06 -6.19
CA GLY A 109 -2.82 -5.48 -6.57
C GLY A 109 -2.77 -3.96 -6.77
N PHE A 110 -1.60 -3.33 -6.83
CA PHE A 110 -1.44 -1.89 -7.04
C PHE A 110 -0.83 -1.62 -8.42
N ASP A 111 -1.68 -1.30 -9.40
CA ASP A 111 -1.27 -1.03 -10.78
C ASP A 111 -1.13 0.49 -11.03
N ILE A 112 0.10 0.97 -11.20
CA ILE A 112 0.33 2.35 -11.61
C ILE A 112 -0.04 2.46 -13.09
N VAL A 113 -1.10 3.19 -13.39
CA VAL A 113 -1.66 3.32 -14.75
C VAL A 113 -1.43 4.69 -15.36
N LEU A 114 -1.05 5.67 -14.54
CA LEU A 114 -0.74 7.03 -14.96
C LEU A 114 0.55 7.50 -14.29
N ALA A 115 1.40 8.21 -15.03
CA ALA A 115 2.63 8.81 -14.54
C ALA A 115 2.74 10.26 -15.04
N PHE A 116 2.95 11.21 -14.13
CA PHE A 116 2.99 12.64 -14.45
C PHE A 116 4.29 13.29 -13.98
N ASP A 117 4.81 14.24 -14.77
CA ASP A 117 5.92 15.10 -14.38
C ASP A 117 5.75 16.52 -14.98
N LYS A 118 6.42 17.51 -14.39
CA LYS A 118 6.42 18.89 -14.91
C LYS A 118 7.67 19.19 -15.76
N ASP A 119 8.70 18.35 -15.68
CA ASP A 119 9.94 18.54 -16.43
C ASP A 119 9.72 18.15 -17.90
N PRO A 120 9.83 19.09 -18.86
CA PRO A 120 9.65 18.81 -20.28
C PRO A 120 10.60 17.74 -20.82
N ARG A 121 11.74 17.53 -20.16
CA ARG A 121 12.71 16.48 -20.53
C ARG A 121 12.24 15.09 -20.13
N ARG A 122 11.23 14.97 -19.26
CA ARG A 122 10.64 13.69 -18.84
C ARG A 122 9.33 13.40 -19.54
N ILE A 123 8.53 14.42 -19.82
CA ILE A 123 7.26 14.29 -20.54
C ILE A 123 7.50 13.60 -21.89
N GLY A 124 6.66 12.62 -22.22
CA GLY A 124 6.76 11.79 -23.43
C GLY A 124 7.72 10.60 -23.31
N LYS A 125 8.55 10.51 -22.27
CA LYS A 125 9.40 9.33 -22.06
C LYS A 125 8.57 8.12 -21.68
N LYS A 126 8.98 6.94 -22.17
CA LYS A 126 8.40 5.66 -21.77
C LYS A 126 9.19 5.04 -20.62
N ILE A 127 8.49 4.56 -19.60
CA ILE A 127 9.05 3.76 -18.50
C ILE A 127 8.16 2.52 -18.35
N GLY A 128 8.70 1.36 -18.71
CA GLY A 128 7.89 0.16 -18.87
C GLY A 128 6.82 0.38 -19.94
N SER A 129 5.56 0.13 -19.59
CA SER A 129 4.41 0.34 -20.48
C SER A 129 3.79 1.74 -20.42
N LEU A 130 4.24 2.59 -19.49
CA LEU A 130 3.66 3.93 -19.29
C LEU A 130 4.46 4.99 -20.03
N THR A 131 3.74 5.98 -20.55
CA THR A 131 4.32 7.23 -21.04
C THR A 131 4.15 8.28 -19.94
N VAL A 132 5.21 9.02 -19.64
CA VAL A 132 5.13 10.15 -18.70
C VAL A 132 4.36 11.30 -19.35
N GLU A 133 3.33 11.77 -18.67
CA GLU A 133 2.46 12.85 -19.13
C GLU A 133 2.72 14.16 -18.39
N ASP A 134 2.28 15.26 -18.97
CA ASP A 134 2.32 16.57 -18.33
C ASP A 134 1.35 16.61 -17.14
N VAL A 135 1.78 17.15 -16.00
CA VAL A 135 0.91 17.39 -14.84
C VAL A 135 -0.34 18.23 -15.16
N ALA A 136 -0.33 19.03 -16.23
CA ALA A 136 -1.49 19.76 -16.70
C ALA A 136 -2.64 18.82 -17.15
N SER A 137 -2.36 17.56 -17.53
CA SER A 137 -3.39 16.60 -17.95
C SER A 137 -4.02 15.80 -16.81
N ILE A 138 -3.55 15.98 -15.56
CA ILE A 138 -4.01 15.25 -14.36
C ILE A 138 -5.52 15.16 -14.29
N ASN A 139 -6.22 16.30 -14.41
CA ASN A 139 -7.67 16.34 -14.21
C ASN A 139 -8.41 15.44 -15.21
N LYS A 140 -8.05 15.56 -16.50
CA LYS A 140 -8.66 14.77 -17.58
C LYS A 140 -8.35 13.28 -17.42
N ARG A 141 -7.10 12.95 -17.12
CA ARG A 141 -6.63 11.56 -17.12
C ARG A 141 -7.11 10.78 -15.90
N ILE A 142 -7.08 11.37 -14.71
CA ILE A 142 -7.52 10.70 -13.48
C ILE A 142 -9.01 10.36 -13.53
N LEU A 143 -9.85 11.30 -14.00
CA LEU A 143 -11.28 11.07 -14.19
C LEU A 143 -11.56 9.98 -15.23
N GLY A 144 -10.85 10.01 -16.37
CA GLY A 144 -10.99 9.01 -17.43
C GLY A 144 -10.61 7.59 -16.99
N GLU A 145 -9.54 7.46 -16.21
CA GLU A 145 -9.04 6.15 -15.74
C GLU A 145 -9.67 5.67 -14.43
N LYS A 146 -10.52 6.49 -13.79
CA LYS A 146 -11.18 6.22 -12.50
C LYS A 146 -10.18 5.85 -11.41
N VAL A 147 -9.06 6.58 -11.37
CA VAL A 147 -8.02 6.39 -10.35
C VAL A 147 -8.50 6.96 -9.01
N GLN A 148 -8.33 6.19 -7.93
CA GLN A 148 -8.75 6.59 -6.57
C GLN A 148 -7.57 6.83 -5.62
N LEU A 149 -6.38 6.33 -5.97
CA LEU A 149 -5.16 6.40 -5.18
C LEU A 149 -4.07 7.11 -5.97
N ALA A 150 -3.23 7.89 -5.29
CA ALA A 150 -2.08 8.53 -5.92
C ALA A 150 -0.82 8.45 -5.06
N ILE A 151 0.32 8.43 -5.74
CA ILE A 151 1.65 8.51 -5.13
C ILE A 151 2.24 9.87 -5.46
N ILE A 152 2.62 10.64 -4.43
CA ILE A 152 3.31 11.92 -4.56
C ILE A 152 4.79 11.68 -4.30
N ALA A 153 5.60 11.74 -5.36
CA ALA A 153 7.05 11.61 -5.36
C ALA A 153 7.72 12.88 -5.92
N THR A 154 7.12 14.04 -5.64
CA THR A 154 7.62 15.36 -6.03
C THR A 154 8.55 15.94 -4.94
N PRO A 155 9.32 16.99 -5.26
CA PRO A 155 9.93 17.84 -4.25
C PRO A 155 8.90 18.43 -3.27
N VAL A 156 9.37 18.80 -2.08
CA VAL A 156 8.53 19.27 -0.97
C VAL A 156 7.77 20.54 -1.33
N GLU A 157 8.38 21.42 -2.10
CA GLU A 157 7.85 22.73 -2.50
C GLU A 157 6.60 22.62 -3.36
N CYS A 158 6.39 21.48 -4.02
CA CYS A 158 5.24 21.25 -4.91
C CYS A 158 4.26 20.21 -4.37
N ALA A 159 4.53 19.61 -3.19
CA ALA A 159 3.77 18.47 -2.69
C ALA A 159 2.33 18.84 -2.32
N GLN A 160 2.12 19.98 -1.64
CA GLN A 160 0.79 20.47 -1.28
C GLN A 160 -0.05 20.83 -2.52
N GLU A 161 0.50 21.63 -3.43
CA GLU A 161 -0.21 22.01 -4.67
C GLU A 161 -0.60 20.76 -5.49
N THR A 162 0.27 19.75 -5.52
CA THR A 162 -0.02 18.47 -6.15
C THR A 162 -1.17 17.75 -5.46
N ALA A 163 -1.15 17.67 -4.12
CA ALA A 163 -2.22 17.06 -3.35
C ALA A 163 -3.56 17.76 -3.64
N ASP A 164 -3.62 19.09 -3.59
CA ASP A 164 -4.84 19.87 -3.83
C ASP A 164 -5.46 19.56 -5.20
N LYS A 165 -4.64 19.50 -6.27
CA LYS A 165 -5.10 19.11 -7.62
C LYS A 165 -5.67 17.70 -7.66
N LEU A 166 -5.04 16.75 -6.97
CA LEU A 166 -5.50 15.36 -6.91
C LEU A 166 -6.84 15.25 -6.16
N LEU A 167 -7.03 16.03 -5.10
CA LEU A 167 -8.28 16.06 -4.35
C LEU A 167 -9.44 16.61 -5.17
N GLN A 168 -9.21 17.66 -5.97
CA GLN A 168 -10.22 18.24 -6.86
C GLN A 168 -10.80 17.23 -7.86
N VAL A 169 -10.05 16.19 -8.21
CA VAL A 169 -10.48 15.13 -9.14
C VAL A 169 -10.86 13.83 -8.46
N GLY A 170 -11.07 13.87 -7.14
CA GLY A 170 -11.69 12.79 -6.38
C GLY A 170 -10.74 11.69 -5.91
N ILE A 171 -9.42 11.94 -5.87
CA ILE A 171 -8.48 11.03 -5.20
C ILE A 171 -8.80 10.96 -3.71
N LYS A 172 -8.85 9.74 -3.17
CA LYS A 172 -9.22 9.46 -1.78
C LYS A 172 -8.06 8.96 -0.92
N GLY A 173 -6.97 8.51 -1.55
CA GLY A 173 -5.79 8.00 -0.86
C GLY A 173 -4.50 8.54 -1.46
N LEU A 174 -3.61 9.04 -0.62
CA LEU A 174 -2.31 9.61 -0.99
C LEU A 174 -1.17 8.86 -0.28
N LEU A 175 -0.22 8.33 -1.03
CA LEU A 175 1.07 7.89 -0.51
C LEU A 175 2.11 8.98 -0.80
N CYS A 176 2.66 9.62 0.22
CA CYS A 176 3.52 10.79 0.05
C CYS A 176 4.97 10.47 0.42
N PHE A 177 5.91 10.66 -0.52
CA PHE A 177 7.35 10.54 -0.29
C PHE A 177 8.02 11.89 0.00
N ALA A 178 7.30 13.00 -0.15
CA ALA A 178 7.83 14.31 0.20
C ALA A 178 7.90 14.43 1.74
N PRO A 179 9.00 14.96 2.31
CA PRO A 179 9.17 15.10 3.75
C PRO A 179 8.38 16.31 4.27
N CYS A 180 7.05 16.25 4.18
CA CYS A 180 6.14 17.29 4.65
C CYS A 180 4.81 16.73 5.16
N HIS A 181 4.14 17.54 5.96
CA HIS A 181 2.73 17.35 6.28
C HIS A 181 1.86 17.97 5.18
N LEU A 182 0.99 17.16 4.59
CA LEU A 182 -0.03 17.64 3.65
C LEU A 182 -1.30 17.99 4.41
N HIS A 183 -1.90 19.13 4.07
CA HIS A 183 -3.21 19.54 4.55
C HIS A 183 -4.27 18.97 3.61
N VAL A 184 -5.10 18.05 4.11
CA VAL A 184 -6.19 17.43 3.34
C VAL A 184 -7.44 17.30 4.22
N PRO A 185 -8.64 17.16 3.62
CA PRO A 185 -9.86 16.87 4.35
C PRO A 185 -9.82 15.52 5.09
N ASP A 186 -10.63 15.38 6.14
CA ASP A 186 -10.69 14.17 6.98
C ASP A 186 -11.13 12.90 6.24
N ASP A 187 -11.85 13.04 5.12
CA ASP A 187 -12.29 11.92 4.29
C ASP A 187 -11.19 11.39 3.33
N VAL A 188 -10.01 12.01 3.34
CA VAL A 188 -8.84 11.62 2.54
C VAL A 188 -7.81 10.94 3.43
N ARG A 189 -7.35 9.76 3.01
CA ARG A 189 -6.27 9.04 3.70
C ARG A 189 -4.91 9.47 3.16
N ILE A 190 -3.99 9.85 4.04
CA ILE A 190 -2.57 10.06 3.69
C ILE A 190 -1.71 9.05 4.44
N VAL A 191 -0.76 8.46 3.73
CA VAL A 191 0.33 7.68 4.30
C VAL A 191 1.66 8.35 3.91
N PRO A 192 2.38 8.99 4.86
CA PRO A 192 3.71 9.52 4.59
C PRO A 192 4.75 8.39 4.62
N ILE A 193 5.75 8.48 3.73
CA ILE A 193 6.95 7.65 3.72
C ILE A 193 8.14 8.51 4.13
N ASP A 194 8.59 8.32 5.37
CA ASP A 194 9.67 9.11 5.98
C ASP A 194 10.85 8.19 6.35
N ILE A 195 11.83 8.12 5.45
CA ILE A 195 13.06 7.34 5.64
C ILE A 195 13.90 7.89 6.81
N PRO A 196 14.16 9.21 6.92
CA PRO A 196 14.85 9.78 8.08
C PRO A 196 14.21 9.39 9.43
N MET A 197 12.89 9.49 9.56
CA MET A 197 12.18 9.07 10.78
C MET A 197 12.38 7.58 11.07
N ALA A 198 12.33 6.73 10.04
CA ALA A 198 12.58 5.30 10.20
C ALA A 198 14.02 5.02 10.69
N LEU A 199 15.02 5.71 10.15
CA LEU A 199 16.41 5.61 10.61
C LEU A 199 16.60 6.16 12.03
N GLY A 200 15.94 7.27 12.37
CA GLY A 200 15.99 7.86 13.71
C GLY A 200 15.54 6.91 14.81
N LYS A 201 14.57 6.02 14.53
CA LYS A 201 14.13 4.96 15.46
C LYS A 201 15.23 3.93 15.76
N LEU A 202 16.15 3.71 14.81
CA LEU A 202 17.32 2.86 15.04
C LEU A 202 18.32 3.57 15.94
N VAL A 203 18.63 4.84 15.62
CA VAL A 203 19.59 5.66 16.37
C VAL A 203 19.17 5.85 17.83
N TYR A 204 17.88 6.08 18.10
CA TYR A 204 17.36 6.23 19.46
C TYR A 204 17.61 5.01 20.36
N ARG A 205 17.84 3.83 19.77
CA ARG A 205 18.06 2.57 20.49
C ARG A 205 19.54 2.15 20.54
N LEU A 206 20.44 2.94 19.95
CA LEU A 206 21.90 2.79 20.11
C LEU A 206 22.34 3.50 21.39
#